data_AF-A0A7J5XBV3-F1
#
_entry.id   AF-A0A7J5XBV3-F1
#
_cell.length_a   1.000
_cell.length_b   1.000
_cell.length_c   1.000
_cell.angle_alpha   90.00
_cell.angle_beta   90.00
_cell.angle_gamma   90.00
#
_symmetry.space_group_name_H-M   'P 1'
#
loop_
_entity.id
_entity.type
_entity.pdbx_description
1 polymer ?
#
loop_
_entity_poly.entity_id
_entity_poly.type
_entity_poly.pdbx_seq_one_letter_code
_entity_poly.pdbx_strand_id
1 'polypeptide(L)'
;MRPSSLATLAGAFVLKQENISILNCLPFSPRHTTPEKFYIEACDEGADAVLAIDRVSNEMTLTGKKDVPPSAVTRPICGIMGTMRLVAGMYLIVITRKRNVGSLLGHSVWKAVDFDVISYKKTVLHLSEIQSQENKTFLSMINNVLTTDGFYFCTDYDLTHTLQRLSNTSPDFQEMSLLERADQRFVWNGNLLRELAAQPELHKFALPVVHGCILFTES
;
A
#
# COMPACT_ATOMS: atom_id res chain seq x y z
N MET A 1 -1.02 -5.18 -50.11
CA MET A 1 -0.39 -4.81 -48.83
C MET A 1 -1.43 -4.10 -47.98
N ARG A 2 -1.94 -4.76 -46.92
CA ARG A 2 -2.80 -4.10 -45.94
C ARG A 2 -1.91 -3.59 -44.81
N PRO A 3 -2.07 -2.34 -44.32
CA PRO A 3 -1.39 -1.90 -43.12
C PRO A 3 -1.89 -2.71 -41.91
N SER A 4 -0.99 -2.99 -40.99
CA SER A 4 -1.14 -3.82 -39.80
C SER A 4 -2.17 -3.25 -38.81
N SER A 5 -3.22 -4.02 -38.48
CA SER A 5 -4.25 -3.65 -37.51
C SER A 5 -3.75 -3.56 -36.06
N LEU A 6 -2.50 -3.97 -35.80
CA LEU A 6 -1.86 -3.88 -34.48
C LEU A 6 -1.47 -2.45 -34.10
N ALA A 7 -1.13 -1.59 -35.06
CA ALA A 7 -0.75 -0.20 -34.79
C ALA A 7 -1.96 0.67 -34.38
N THR A 8 -3.13 0.38 -34.94
CA THR A 8 -4.37 1.12 -34.64
C THR A 8 -4.96 0.76 -33.27
N LEU A 9 -4.80 -0.49 -32.82
CA LEU A 9 -5.23 -0.93 -31.48
C LEU A 9 -4.32 -0.38 -30.37
N ALA A 10 -3.01 -0.32 -30.59
CA ALA A 10 -2.08 0.31 -29.66
C ALA A 10 -2.36 1.82 -29.48
N GLY A 11 -2.66 2.53 -30.58
CA GLY A 11 -3.02 3.95 -30.52
C GLY A 11 -4.36 4.21 -29.82
N ALA A 12 -5.36 3.35 -29.99
CA ALA A 12 -6.65 3.48 -29.31
C ALA A 12 -6.58 3.16 -27.80
N PHE A 13 -5.63 2.31 -27.39
CA PHE A 13 -5.40 1.99 -25.97
C PHE A 13 -4.73 3.16 -25.23
N VAL A 14 -3.80 3.85 -25.88
CA VAL A 14 -3.15 5.07 -25.34
C VAL A 14 -4.16 6.22 -25.22
N LEU A 15 -5.01 6.42 -26.23
CA LEU A 15 -5.94 7.56 -26.26
C LEU A 15 -7.15 7.44 -25.30
N LYS A 16 -7.45 6.24 -24.77
CA LYS A 16 -8.52 6.08 -23.76
C LYS A 16 -8.02 6.23 -22.31
N GLN A 17 -6.71 6.25 -22.10
CA GLN A 17 -6.09 6.55 -20.80
C GLN A 17 -5.77 8.04 -20.62
N GLU A 18 -5.81 8.85 -21.69
CA GLU A 18 -5.47 10.28 -21.66
C GLU A 18 -6.51 11.19 -20.97
N ASN A 19 -7.63 10.66 -20.46
CA ASN A 19 -8.66 11.45 -19.77
C ASN A 19 -8.82 11.14 -18.27
N ILE A 20 -7.87 10.45 -17.66
CA ILE A 20 -7.81 10.35 -16.19
C ILE A 20 -6.74 11.33 -15.70
N SER A 21 -7.20 12.55 -15.47
CA SER A 21 -6.70 13.50 -14.48
C SER A 21 -5.18 13.64 -14.31
N ILE A 22 -4.70 14.80 -14.72
CA ILE A 22 -3.34 15.35 -14.54
C ILE A 22 -3.07 15.73 -13.05
N LEU A 23 -3.59 14.96 -12.10
CA LEU A 23 -3.52 15.17 -10.66
C LEU A 23 -3.54 13.78 -10.03
N ASN A 24 -2.45 13.37 -9.37
CA ASN A 24 -2.41 12.49 -8.18
C ASN A 24 -1.00 11.89 -7.99
N CYS A 25 -0.02 12.76 -7.74
CA CYS A 25 0.99 12.38 -6.75
C CYS A 25 0.23 12.20 -5.44
N LEU A 26 -0.09 10.98 -4.99
CA LEU A 26 -0.75 10.84 -3.67
C LEU A 26 0.11 11.60 -2.64
N PRO A 27 -0.42 12.67 -1.99
CA PRO A 27 0.22 13.22 -0.82
C PRO A 27 0.26 12.13 0.25
N PHE A 28 1.11 12.34 1.25
CA PHE A 28 1.14 11.45 2.40
C PHE A 28 -0.28 11.33 3.01
N SER A 29 -0.74 10.12 3.26
CA SER A 29 -1.95 9.87 4.05
C SER A 29 -1.70 10.30 5.50
N PRO A 30 -2.52 11.19 6.07
CA PRO A 30 -2.50 11.43 7.50
C PRO A 30 -2.85 10.13 8.24
N ARG A 31 -1.93 9.71 9.12
CA ARG A 31 -2.20 8.66 10.10
C ARG A 31 -2.34 9.30 11.47
N HIS A 32 -3.51 9.19 12.07
CA HIS A 32 -3.77 9.66 13.43
C HIS A 32 -3.67 8.51 14.42
N THR A 33 -3.01 8.77 15.54
CA THR A 33 -2.82 7.77 16.60
C THR A 33 -3.51 8.19 17.87
N THR A 34 -4.41 7.36 18.37
CA THR A 34 -4.93 7.43 19.74
C THR A 34 -4.47 6.19 20.53
N PRO A 35 -4.64 6.16 21.87
CA PRO A 35 -4.36 4.96 22.64
C PRO A 35 -5.16 3.73 22.18
N GLU A 36 -6.37 3.94 21.66
CA GLU A 36 -7.35 2.90 21.33
C GLU A 36 -7.39 2.59 19.84
N LYS A 37 -7.13 3.55 18.94
CA LYS A 37 -7.28 3.35 17.49
C LYS A 37 -6.17 3.99 16.67
N PHE A 38 -5.93 3.43 15.49
CA PHE A 38 -5.25 4.13 14.39
C PHE A 38 -6.30 4.58 13.39
N TYR A 39 -6.19 5.80 12.89
CA TYR A 39 -7.02 6.32 11.81
C TYR A 39 -6.12 6.64 10.61
N ILE A 40 -6.44 6.12 9.43
CA ILE A 40 -5.72 6.41 8.19
C ILE A 40 -6.71 7.04 7.22
N GLU A 41 -6.48 8.28 6.83
CA GLU A 41 -7.32 8.94 5.82
C GLU A 41 -6.96 8.43 4.41
N ALA A 42 -7.97 8.21 3.57
CA ALA A 42 -7.74 7.97 2.15
C ALA A 42 -7.19 9.25 1.48
N CYS A 43 -6.32 9.08 0.48
CA CYS A 43 -5.70 10.21 -0.24
C CYS A 43 -6.42 10.60 -1.53
N ASP A 44 -7.58 10.02 -1.82
CA ASP A 44 -8.35 10.36 -3.02
C ASP A 44 -9.06 11.71 -2.85
N GLU A 45 -8.98 12.56 -3.87
CA GLU A 45 -9.68 13.86 -3.86
C GLU A 45 -11.19 13.66 -3.65
N GLY A 46 -11.71 14.20 -2.54
CA GLY A 46 -13.14 14.09 -2.18
C GLY A 46 -13.52 12.87 -1.35
N ALA A 47 -12.59 11.97 -1.01
CA ALA A 47 -12.87 10.86 -0.12
C ALA A 47 -12.90 11.31 1.35
N ASP A 48 -14.06 11.19 1.99
CA ASP A 48 -14.23 11.34 3.45
C ASP A 48 -13.98 10.02 4.20
N ALA A 49 -13.47 9.00 3.51
CA ALA A 49 -13.26 7.68 4.07
C ALA A 49 -11.98 7.61 4.91
N VAL A 50 -12.12 7.14 6.14
CA VAL A 50 -11.03 6.93 7.10
C VAL A 50 -11.05 5.48 7.57
N LEU A 51 -9.95 4.77 7.38
CA LEU A 51 -9.74 3.45 7.94
C LEU A 51 -9.43 3.60 9.44
N ALA A 52 -10.34 3.12 10.29
CA ALA A 52 -10.16 3.00 11.72
C ALA A 52 -9.78 1.57 12.08
N ILE A 53 -8.61 1.41 12.70
CA ILE A 53 -8.09 0.14 13.20
C ILE A 53 -8.13 0.18 14.72
N ASP A 54 -8.92 -0.70 15.32
CA ASP A 54 -9.00 -0.83 16.77
C ASP A 54 -7.78 -1.58 17.33
N ARG A 55 -7.07 -0.98 18.28
CA ARG A 55 -5.83 -1.51 18.86
C ARG A 55 -6.08 -2.62 19.89
N VAL A 56 -7.33 -2.80 20.32
CA VAL A 56 -7.75 -3.81 21.30
C VAL A 56 -8.39 -5.01 20.58
N SER A 57 -9.43 -4.77 19.77
CA SER A 57 -10.12 -5.84 19.05
C SER A 57 -9.37 -6.29 17.79
N ASN A 58 -8.46 -5.46 17.26
CA ASN A 58 -7.81 -5.60 15.95
C ASN A 58 -8.77 -5.45 14.76
N GLU A 59 -10.00 -5.01 15.00
CA GLU A 59 -11.00 -4.82 13.96
C GLU A 59 -10.66 -3.61 13.08
N MET A 60 -10.88 -3.76 11.79
CA MET A 60 -10.71 -2.72 10.79
C MET A 60 -12.10 -2.30 10.29
N THR A 61 -12.36 -1.00 10.32
CA THR A 61 -13.67 -0.43 9.96
C THR A 61 -13.48 0.87 9.17
N LEU A 62 -14.44 1.19 8.31
CA LEU A 62 -14.50 2.50 7.65
C LEU A 62 -15.32 3.48 8.49
N THR A 63 -14.77 4.67 8.64
CA THR A 63 -15.33 5.80 9.40
C THR A 63 -15.20 7.09 8.60
N GLY A 64 -15.80 8.18 9.08
CA GLY A 64 -15.65 9.51 8.47
C GLY A 64 -14.52 10.32 9.12
N LYS A 65 -14.03 11.37 8.46
CA LYS A 65 -13.02 12.27 9.07
C LYS A 65 -13.51 12.92 10.36
N LYS A 66 -14.81 13.09 10.52
CA LYS A 66 -15.45 13.63 11.73
C LYS A 66 -15.27 12.73 12.95
N ASP A 67 -15.02 11.44 12.75
CA ASP A 67 -14.84 10.47 13.83
C ASP A 67 -13.40 10.46 14.37
N VAL A 68 -12.47 11.15 13.70
CA VAL A 68 -11.08 11.28 14.14
C VAL A 68 -11.00 12.24 15.33
N PRO A 69 -10.54 11.80 16.52
CA PRO A 69 -10.45 12.67 17.68
C PRO A 69 -9.42 13.79 17.49
N PRO A 70 -9.70 15.03 17.94
CA PRO A 70 -8.76 16.15 17.80
C PRO A 70 -7.49 15.97 18.65
N SER A 71 -7.51 15.09 19.65
CA SER A 71 -6.36 14.72 20.47
C SER A 71 -5.40 13.74 19.79
N ALA A 72 -5.76 13.22 18.61
CA ALA A 72 -4.98 12.21 17.93
C ALA A 72 -3.67 12.78 17.37
N VAL A 73 -2.58 12.04 17.54
CA VAL A 73 -1.27 12.46 17.03
C VAL A 73 -1.19 12.11 15.55
N THR A 74 -1.19 13.14 14.71
CA THR A 74 -1.08 13.00 13.25
C THR A 74 0.36 12.85 12.79
N ARG A 75 0.63 11.82 11.99
CA ARG A 75 1.90 11.64 11.27
C ARG A 75 1.63 11.26 9.81
N PRO A 76 2.31 11.87 8.84
CA PRO A 76 2.18 11.48 7.44
C PRO A 76 2.75 10.08 7.20
N ILE A 77 2.07 9.28 6.38
CA ILE A 77 2.57 8.01 5.84
C ILE A 77 2.40 7.99 4.32
N CYS A 78 3.25 7.26 3.62
CA CYS A 78 3.15 7.06 2.17
C CYS A 78 2.18 5.95 1.78
N GLY A 79 1.90 5.01 2.69
CA GLY A 79 1.04 3.86 2.46
C GLY A 79 1.14 2.83 3.59
N ILE A 80 0.21 1.89 3.62
CA ILE A 80 0.22 0.76 4.55
C ILE A 80 0.96 -0.39 3.88
N MET A 81 2.03 -0.86 4.53
CA MET A 81 2.73 -2.08 4.08
C MET A 81 1.93 -3.33 4.47
N GLY A 82 1.25 -3.27 5.62
CA GLY A 82 0.29 -4.27 6.08
C GLY A 82 0.34 -4.44 7.60
N THR A 83 -0.20 -5.55 8.08
CA THR A 83 -0.21 -5.89 9.51
C THR A 83 0.44 -7.24 9.76
N MET A 84 0.99 -7.42 10.95
CA MET A 84 1.61 -8.69 11.34
C MET A 84 1.46 -8.94 12.83
N ARG A 85 1.23 -10.21 13.19
CA ARG A 85 1.18 -10.68 14.57
C ARG A 85 2.56 -11.15 15.02
N LEU A 86 3.09 -10.54 16.08
CA LEU A 86 4.28 -10.98 16.78
C LEU A 86 3.92 -11.46 18.19
N VAL A 87 4.92 -11.86 18.97
CA VAL A 87 4.77 -12.34 20.36
C VAL A 87 4.04 -11.31 21.24
N ALA A 88 4.33 -10.01 21.07
CA ALA A 88 3.66 -8.94 21.84
C ALA A 88 2.23 -8.61 21.38
N GLY A 89 1.78 -9.13 20.24
CA GLY A 89 0.50 -8.81 19.61
C GLY A 89 0.64 -8.28 18.19
N MET A 90 -0.39 -7.56 17.72
CA MET A 90 -0.45 -7.01 16.37
C MET A 90 0.44 -5.76 16.23
N TYR A 91 1.05 -5.64 15.06
CA TYR A 91 1.83 -4.50 14.62
C TYR A 91 1.32 -4.02 13.25
N LEU A 92 1.27 -2.70 13.09
CA LEU A 92 0.99 -2.03 11.82
C LEU A 92 2.34 -1.64 11.22
N ILE A 93 2.57 -2.03 9.97
CA ILE A 93 3.76 -1.64 9.21
C ILE A 93 3.34 -0.60 8.18
N VAL A 94 3.96 0.57 8.24
CA VAL A 94 3.67 1.69 7.32
C VAL A 94 4.93 2.12 6.59
N ILE A 95 4.75 2.60 5.37
CA ILE A 95 5.81 3.26 4.60
C ILE A 95 5.79 4.72 5.02
N THR A 96 6.89 5.26 5.51
CA THR A 96 6.98 6.65 5.99
C THR A 96 7.68 7.58 5.01
N ARG A 97 8.58 7.04 4.18
CA ARG A 97 9.20 7.77 3.07
C ARG A 97 9.18 6.96 1.79
N LYS A 98 8.95 7.66 0.68
CA LYS A 98 9.02 7.13 -0.68
C LYS A 98 9.87 8.02 -1.57
N ARG A 99 10.43 7.46 -2.63
CA ARG A 99 11.19 8.17 -3.67
C ARG A 99 10.57 7.88 -5.03
N ASN A 100 10.29 8.90 -5.84
CA ASN A 100 9.89 8.70 -7.22
C ASN A 100 11.09 8.13 -7.99
N VAL A 101 10.90 7.02 -8.70
CA VAL A 101 11.98 6.43 -9.52
C VAL A 101 11.78 6.65 -11.01
N GLY A 102 10.62 7.14 -11.42
CA GLY A 102 10.24 7.44 -12.80
C GLY A 102 8.75 7.23 -13.02
N SER A 103 8.33 7.36 -14.28
CA SER A 103 6.94 7.15 -14.70
C SER A 103 6.85 6.06 -15.75
N LEU A 104 5.96 5.10 -15.54
CA LEU A 104 5.61 4.05 -16.50
C LEU A 104 4.25 4.38 -17.13
N LEU A 105 4.23 4.69 -18.43
CA LEU A 105 3.00 5.10 -19.14
C LEU A 105 2.24 6.25 -18.48
N GLY A 106 2.96 7.24 -17.91
CA GLY A 106 2.37 8.36 -17.18
C GLY A 106 2.10 8.09 -15.70
N HIS A 107 2.11 6.82 -15.27
CA HIS A 107 1.92 6.45 -13.87
C HIS A 107 3.22 6.54 -13.08
N SER A 108 3.20 7.23 -11.94
CA SER A 108 4.38 7.38 -11.09
C SER A 108 4.73 6.09 -10.37
N VAL A 109 5.97 5.62 -10.56
CA VAL A 109 6.52 4.49 -9.82
C VAL A 109 7.28 4.99 -8.59
N TRP A 110 6.92 4.46 -7.44
CA TRP A 110 7.51 4.84 -6.16
C TRP A 110 8.33 3.71 -5.59
N LYS A 111 9.45 4.07 -5.00
CA LYS A 111 10.29 3.19 -4.19
C LYS A 111 10.07 3.51 -2.72
N ALA A 112 9.73 2.52 -1.90
CA ALA A 112 9.65 2.69 -0.46
C ALA A 112 11.07 2.80 0.11
N VAL A 113 11.31 3.81 0.94
CA VAL A 113 12.64 4.17 1.46
C VAL A 113 12.73 3.90 2.96
N ASP A 114 11.71 4.34 3.71
CA ASP A 114 11.64 4.12 5.16
C ASP A 114 10.30 3.53 5.56
N PHE A 115 10.32 2.83 6.69
CA PHE A 115 9.19 2.14 7.27
C PHE A 115 9.14 2.35 8.78
N ASP A 116 7.94 2.36 9.35
CA ASP A 116 7.73 2.28 10.79
C ASP A 116 6.96 1.00 11.12
N VAL A 117 7.39 0.30 12.19
CA VAL A 117 6.71 -0.86 12.76
C VAL A 117 6.07 -0.46 14.09
N ILE A 118 4.74 -0.32 14.09
CA ILE A 118 3.99 0.34 15.18
C ILE A 118 3.16 -0.69 15.92
N SER A 119 3.40 -0.87 17.23
CA SER A 119 2.64 -1.81 18.05
C SER A 119 1.22 -1.33 18.35
N TYR A 120 0.26 -2.25 18.30
CA TYR A 120 -1.11 -1.99 18.73
C TYR A 120 -1.16 -1.77 20.24
N LYS A 121 -0.35 -2.45 21.04
CA LYS A 121 -0.31 -2.21 22.49
C LYS A 121 0.68 -1.10 22.83
N LYS A 122 0.35 -0.22 23.78
CA LYS A 122 1.30 0.79 24.30
C LYS A 122 2.48 0.16 25.04
N THR A 123 2.28 -1.00 25.66
CA THR A 123 3.29 -1.63 26.52
C THR A 123 3.37 -3.14 26.30
N VAL A 124 4.59 -3.66 26.36
CA VAL A 124 4.89 -5.10 26.35
C VAL A 124 4.98 -5.72 27.75
N LEU A 125 4.49 -5.01 28.78
CA LEU A 125 4.59 -5.41 30.20
C LEU A 125 3.88 -6.72 30.54
N HIS A 126 3.00 -7.20 29.67
CA HIS A 126 2.31 -8.48 29.81
C HIS A 126 3.20 -9.68 29.44
N LEU A 127 4.38 -9.44 28.87
CA LEU A 127 5.29 -10.49 28.41
C LEU A 127 6.23 -10.93 29.53
N SER A 128 6.57 -12.21 29.53
CA SER A 128 7.71 -12.71 30.29
C SER A 128 9.02 -12.15 29.73
N GLU A 129 10.11 -12.26 30.50
CA GLU A 129 11.44 -11.83 30.05
C GLU A 129 11.87 -12.53 28.76
N ILE A 130 11.62 -13.84 28.67
CA ILE A 130 11.90 -14.65 27.47
C ILE A 130 11.09 -14.13 26.27
N GLN A 131 9.78 -13.95 26.43
CA GLN A 131 8.91 -13.45 25.36
C GLN A 131 9.29 -12.04 24.91
N SER A 132 9.73 -11.19 25.84
CA SER A 132 10.23 -9.85 25.53
C SER A 132 11.50 -9.92 24.68
N GLN A 133 12.42 -10.83 25.02
CA GLN A 133 13.65 -11.03 24.25
C GLN A 133 13.37 -11.61 22.85
N GLU A 134 12.47 -12.58 22.74
CA GLU A 134 12.02 -13.12 21.46
C GLU A 134 11.37 -12.04 20.59
N ASN A 135 10.45 -11.25 21.16
CA ASN A 135 9.80 -10.16 20.44
C ASN A 135 10.81 -9.13 19.90
N LYS A 136 11.84 -8.78 20.68
CA LYS A 136 12.94 -7.90 20.22
C LYS A 136 13.70 -8.52 19.06
N THR A 137 14.01 -9.81 19.12
CA THR A 137 14.68 -10.53 18.03
C THR A 137 13.83 -10.51 16.76
N PHE A 138 12.53 -10.78 16.85
CA PHE A 138 11.63 -10.72 15.70
C PHE A 138 11.54 -9.31 15.11
N LEU A 139 11.42 -8.27 15.94
CA LEU A 139 11.42 -6.88 15.48
C LEU A 139 12.73 -6.54 14.76
N SER A 140 13.88 -6.99 15.27
CA SER A 140 15.18 -6.81 14.61
C SER A 140 15.22 -7.48 13.23
N MET A 141 14.74 -8.72 13.12
CA MET A 141 14.66 -9.43 11.83
C MET A 141 13.77 -8.70 10.82
N ILE A 142 12.61 -8.20 11.27
CA ILE A 142 11.68 -7.44 10.42
C ILE A 142 12.32 -6.15 9.94
N ASN A 143 12.96 -5.40 10.85
CA ASN A 143 13.65 -4.18 10.49
C ASN A 143 14.76 -4.46 9.45
N ASN A 144 15.54 -5.53 9.62
CA ASN A 144 16.56 -5.90 8.62
C ASN A 144 15.96 -6.14 7.23
N VAL A 145 14.82 -6.84 7.17
CA VAL A 145 14.09 -7.07 5.90
C VAL A 145 13.57 -5.76 5.32
N LEU A 146 12.96 -4.89 6.13
CA LEU A 146 12.43 -3.60 5.68
C LEU A 146 13.53 -2.62 5.25
N THR A 147 14.74 -2.73 5.81
CA THR A 147 15.91 -1.96 5.35
C THR A 147 16.54 -2.52 4.09
N THR A 148 16.11 -3.71 3.63
CA THR A 148 16.57 -4.25 2.35
C THR A 148 16.02 -3.39 1.23
N ASP A 149 16.89 -3.03 0.30
CA ASP A 149 16.51 -2.16 -0.79
C ASP A 149 15.70 -2.92 -1.86
N GLY A 150 14.79 -2.23 -2.54
CA GLY A 150 14.10 -2.79 -3.71
C GLY A 150 12.59 -3.00 -3.56
N PHE A 151 11.93 -2.32 -2.61
CA PHE A 151 10.46 -2.29 -2.54
C PHE A 151 9.87 -1.19 -3.43
N TYR A 152 9.03 -1.57 -4.38
CA TYR A 152 8.38 -0.65 -5.32
C TYR A 152 6.86 -0.81 -5.31
N PHE A 153 6.15 0.29 -5.55
CA PHE A 153 4.71 0.31 -5.65
C PHE A 153 4.23 1.44 -6.56
N CYS A 154 3.03 1.27 -7.09
CA CYS A 154 2.25 2.31 -7.76
C CYS A 154 0.91 2.47 -7.06
N THR A 155 0.27 3.60 -7.26
CA THR A 155 -1.01 3.95 -6.61
C THR A 155 -2.21 3.73 -7.52
N ASP A 156 -1.95 3.66 -8.83
CA ASP A 156 -2.94 3.65 -9.91
C ASP A 156 -2.60 2.66 -11.03
N TYR A 157 -1.44 1.99 -10.95
CA TYR A 157 -0.95 1.07 -11.96
C TYR A 157 -0.53 -0.27 -11.34
N ASP A 158 -0.78 -1.37 -12.06
CA ASP A 158 -0.42 -2.72 -11.59
C ASP A 158 1.00 -3.11 -12.02
N LEU A 159 1.94 -3.06 -11.08
CA LEU A 159 3.34 -3.49 -11.28
C LEU A 159 3.53 -5.00 -11.25
N THR A 160 2.54 -5.78 -10.83
CA THR A 160 2.66 -7.24 -10.69
C THR A 160 2.48 -7.98 -12.02
N HIS A 161 1.90 -7.30 -13.01
CA HIS A 161 1.71 -7.82 -14.35
C HIS A 161 2.63 -7.14 -15.38
N THR A 162 3.06 -7.92 -16.38
CA THR A 162 3.75 -7.35 -17.54
C THR A 162 2.77 -6.60 -18.43
N LEU A 163 3.26 -5.61 -19.18
CA LEU A 163 2.47 -4.86 -20.17
C LEU A 163 1.73 -5.77 -21.15
N GLN A 164 2.40 -6.83 -21.62
CA GLN A 164 1.80 -7.82 -22.51
C GLN A 164 0.63 -8.57 -21.86
N ARG A 165 0.68 -8.86 -20.56
CA ARG A 165 -0.46 -9.50 -19.88
C ARG A 165 -1.61 -8.52 -19.75
N LEU A 166 -1.34 -7.29 -19.28
CA LEU A 166 -2.34 -6.24 -19.13
C LEU A 166 -3.03 -5.86 -20.45
N SER A 167 -2.32 -5.90 -21.58
CA SER A 167 -2.92 -5.62 -22.89
C SER A 167 -3.93 -6.70 -23.35
N ASN A 168 -3.91 -7.88 -22.71
CA ASN A 168 -4.76 -9.02 -23.06
C ASN A 168 -5.89 -9.27 -22.04
N THR A 169 -6.07 -8.40 -21.04
CA THR A 169 -7.14 -8.54 -20.03
C THR A 169 -8.46 -7.93 -20.51
N SER A 170 -9.58 -8.41 -19.95
CA SER A 170 -10.90 -7.82 -20.20
C SER A 170 -11.03 -6.41 -19.62
N PRO A 171 -11.99 -5.59 -20.11
CA PRO A 171 -12.35 -4.33 -19.47
C PRO A 171 -12.71 -4.50 -17.99
N ASP A 172 -13.47 -5.54 -17.64
CA ASP A 172 -13.87 -5.85 -16.26
C ASP A 172 -12.66 -6.01 -15.33
N PHE A 173 -11.57 -6.61 -15.82
CA PHE A 173 -10.32 -6.75 -15.05
C PHE A 173 -9.65 -5.39 -14.77
N GLN A 174 -9.83 -4.41 -15.66
CA GLN A 174 -9.26 -3.08 -15.49
C GLN A 174 -10.05 -2.25 -14.46
N GLU A 175 -11.33 -2.57 -14.24
CA GLU A 175 -12.19 -1.93 -13.23
C GLU A 175 -11.97 -2.48 -11.81
N MET A 176 -11.35 -3.67 -11.67
CA MET A 176 -10.97 -4.24 -10.38
C MET A 176 -9.94 -3.36 -9.66
N SER A 177 -9.96 -3.40 -8.33
CA SER A 177 -8.93 -2.71 -7.53
C SER A 177 -7.53 -3.27 -7.82
N LEU A 178 -6.50 -2.47 -7.54
CA LEU A 178 -5.10 -2.92 -7.70
C LEU A 178 -4.81 -4.20 -6.91
N LEU A 179 -5.40 -4.33 -5.71
CA LEU A 179 -5.18 -5.49 -4.87
C LEU A 179 -5.84 -6.76 -5.43
N GLU A 180 -7.08 -6.66 -5.90
CA GLU A 180 -7.83 -7.82 -6.40
C GLU A 180 -7.22 -8.38 -7.68
N ARG A 181 -6.74 -7.49 -8.57
CA ARG A 181 -6.21 -7.90 -9.86
C ARG A 181 -4.73 -8.28 -9.83
N ALA A 182 -4.02 -7.98 -8.74
CA ALA A 182 -2.59 -8.24 -8.63
C ALA A 182 -2.24 -9.74 -8.71
N ASP A 183 -1.17 -10.06 -9.44
CA ASP A 183 -0.59 -11.40 -9.48
C ASP A 183 0.12 -11.68 -8.15
N GLN A 184 -0.52 -12.50 -7.33
CA GLN A 184 -0.09 -12.80 -5.96
C GLN A 184 1.34 -13.34 -5.85
N ARG A 185 1.92 -13.86 -6.94
CA ARG A 185 3.33 -14.32 -6.97
C ARG A 185 4.33 -13.16 -6.85
N PHE A 186 3.92 -11.96 -7.23
CA PHE A 186 4.77 -10.76 -7.23
C PHE A 186 4.38 -9.76 -6.12
N VAL A 187 3.26 -9.98 -5.42
CA VAL A 187 2.85 -9.18 -4.27
C VAL A 187 3.65 -9.61 -3.03
N TRP A 188 4.78 -8.95 -2.79
CA TRP A 188 5.67 -9.28 -1.67
C TRP A 188 4.96 -9.15 -0.32
N ASN A 189 4.14 -8.11 -0.15
CA ASN A 189 3.40 -7.85 1.09
C ASN A 189 2.03 -8.55 1.16
N GLY A 190 1.73 -9.51 0.27
CA GLY A 190 0.40 -10.13 0.18
C GLY A 190 -0.04 -10.77 1.51
N ASN A 191 0.88 -11.42 2.23
CA ASN A 191 0.58 -11.97 3.55
C ASN A 191 0.29 -10.89 4.60
N LEU A 192 0.98 -9.73 4.54
CA LEU A 192 0.77 -8.61 5.46
C LEU A 192 -0.57 -7.91 5.19
N LEU A 193 -1.04 -7.95 3.95
CA LEU A 193 -2.29 -7.34 3.53
C LEU A 193 -3.52 -8.22 3.78
N ARG A 194 -3.38 -9.46 4.27
CA ARG A 194 -4.48 -10.43 4.37
C ARG A 194 -5.73 -9.88 5.06
N GLU A 195 -5.57 -9.19 6.19
CA GLU A 195 -6.70 -8.63 6.95
C GLU A 195 -7.39 -7.49 6.17
N LEU A 196 -6.63 -6.68 5.43
CA LEU A 196 -7.20 -5.62 4.58
C LEU A 196 -7.83 -6.22 3.31
N ALA A 197 -7.23 -7.25 2.74
CA ALA A 197 -7.69 -7.92 1.53
C ALA A 197 -9.02 -8.67 1.74
N ALA A 198 -9.30 -9.10 2.99
CA ALA A 198 -10.53 -9.77 3.35
C ALA A 198 -11.78 -8.88 3.22
N GLN A 199 -11.62 -7.55 3.18
CA GLN A 199 -12.70 -6.58 3.11
C GLN A 199 -12.56 -5.72 1.82
N PRO A 200 -13.43 -5.91 0.81
CA PRO A 200 -13.37 -5.16 -0.45
C PRO A 200 -13.33 -3.63 -0.29
N GLU A 201 -14.07 -3.12 0.69
CA GLU A 201 -14.13 -1.69 1.00
C GLU A 201 -12.79 -1.10 1.48
N LEU A 202 -11.87 -1.95 1.96
CA LEU A 202 -10.54 -1.55 2.43
C LEU A 202 -9.46 -1.63 1.36
N HIS A 203 -9.75 -2.18 0.18
CA HIS A 203 -8.74 -2.41 -0.87
C HIS A 203 -8.01 -1.13 -1.30
N LYS A 204 -8.67 0.03 -1.22
CA LYS A 204 -8.06 1.35 -1.48
C LYS A 204 -6.92 1.73 -0.52
N PHE A 205 -6.87 1.13 0.67
CA PHE A 205 -5.80 1.34 1.65
C PHE A 205 -4.64 0.34 1.50
N ALA A 206 -4.84 -0.70 0.69
CA ALA A 206 -3.93 -1.82 0.55
C ALA A 206 -3.24 -1.78 -0.82
N LEU A 207 -1.97 -1.38 -0.82
CA LEU A 207 -1.18 -1.26 -2.04
C LEU A 207 -0.29 -2.49 -2.23
N PRO A 208 -0.38 -3.19 -3.37
CA PRO A 208 0.57 -4.23 -3.74
C PRO A 208 1.99 -3.66 -3.84
N VAL A 209 2.92 -4.25 -3.09
CA VAL A 209 4.35 -3.91 -3.14
C VAL A 209 5.10 -5.05 -3.81
N VAL A 210 5.90 -4.73 -4.81
CA VAL A 210 6.81 -5.67 -5.47
C VAL A 210 8.22 -5.51 -4.91
N HIS A 211 8.97 -6.61 -4.83
CA HIS A 211 10.38 -6.59 -4.45
C HIS A 211 11.26 -6.96 -5.65
N GLY A 212 12.23 -6.12 -5.98
CA GLY A 212 13.10 -6.32 -7.14
C GLY A 212 13.93 -5.10 -7.50
N CYS A 213 14.04 -4.81 -8.80
CA CYS A 213 14.76 -3.65 -9.32
C CYS A 213 13.97 -3.01 -10.45
N ILE A 214 13.72 -1.70 -10.36
CA ILE A 214 13.10 -0.90 -11.40
C ILE A 214 14.01 0.29 -11.66
N LEU A 215 14.48 0.42 -12.89
CA LEU A 215 15.39 1.49 -13.32
C LEU A 215 14.76 2.20 -14.52
N PHE A 216 14.72 3.53 -14.44
CA PHE A 216 14.38 4.39 -15.56
C PHE A 216 15.66 5.08 -16.02
N THR A 217 15.93 5.01 -17.32
CA THR A 217 17.03 5.73 -17.95
C THR A 217 16.46 6.99 -18.58
N GLU A 218 16.98 8.16 -18.21
CA GLU A 218 16.70 9.39 -18.96
C GLU A 218 17.23 9.21 -20.39
N SER A 219 16.41 9.58 -21.38
CA SER A 219 16.73 9.51 -22.81
C SER A 219 17.38 10.78 -23.29
#